data_AF-A0A2E3RXY6-F1
#
_entry.id   AF-A0A2E3RXY6-F1
#
_cell.length_a   1.000
_cell.length_b   1.000
_cell.length_c   1.000
_cell.angle_alpha   90.00
_cell.angle_beta   90.00
_cell.angle_gamma   90.00
#
_symmetry.space_group_name_H-M   'P 1'
#
loop_
_entity.id
_entity.type
_entity.pdbx_description
1 polymer ?
#
loop_
_entity_poly.entity_id
_entity_poly.type
_entity_poly.pdbx_seq_one_letter_code
_entity_poly.pdbx_strand_id
1 'polypeptide(L)'
;MVLSQRLDLRQSQNLVMTPQLQQAIKLLQFSSNELREFVEAELQQNPMLERDEQTGDEPSVAERSRDSTGTDTYNEQQPNDDSTTPDTLEFATGAATTNEAESPLDIDHDSVWESESPTDAGTALNDNGANEQGLSLDKLNNAQGGRSDFSTPISDIEATLSEAKSLRDHLSEQLTVDIVDAKDRMVGRHLIELLDQSGWISSPLKDLSATLGCSAERVERVLKALQRFDPPGIFARDLKECLALQLQDRNRYDPAMEALLDNLDLLAKQDKAALIKICGVDEEDLTDMVAEVRALDPKPAQNFEREILQTVIPDILMRPHPDGDWIVELNPETLPRVLINKDYHARVAGEARKKDEKEYIAEQLQSANWLMKSLHQRATTILRVSREIVRQQHGFFSKGVEHLRPLVLRDIAEAIEMHESTVSRVTSNKYIHTPRGTFELKYFFTSSISGVGGISEHSAESVRHRIKTLVDEEDPGSILSDDGIVSILQREGIDIARRTVAKYRESMKISSSVQRRREKNKRI
;
A
#
# COMPACT_ATOMS: atom_id res chain seq x y z
N MET A 1 63.70 7.51 39.35
CA MET A 1 62.32 7.08 39.03
C MET A 1 62.33 6.42 37.67
N VAL A 2 61.88 5.18 37.56
CA VAL A 2 61.72 4.48 36.28
C VAL A 2 60.23 4.46 35.98
N LEU A 3 59.79 5.11 34.91
CA LEU A 3 58.40 4.99 34.44
C LEU A 3 58.25 3.67 33.69
N SER A 4 57.54 2.73 34.28
CA SER A 4 57.02 1.55 33.57
C SER A 4 55.77 1.96 32.78
N GLN A 5 55.91 2.15 31.46
CA GLN A 5 54.77 2.27 30.57
C GLN A 5 54.06 0.90 30.47
N ARG A 6 52.84 0.83 31.02
CA ARG A 6 51.96 -0.33 30.90
C ARG A 6 51.06 -0.10 29.69
N LEU A 7 51.25 -0.87 28.62
CA LEU A 7 50.31 -0.86 27.49
C LEU A 7 49.08 -1.69 27.86
N ASP A 8 47.97 -1.02 28.14
CA ASP A 8 46.66 -1.66 28.22
C ASP A 8 46.09 -1.85 26.81
N LEU A 9 46.21 -3.07 26.30
CA LEU A 9 45.77 -3.46 24.97
C LEU A 9 44.26 -3.71 24.98
N ARG A 10 43.47 -2.64 24.79
CA ARG A 10 42.01 -2.74 24.66
C ARG A 10 41.62 -3.35 23.31
N GLN A 11 41.35 -4.66 23.31
CA GLN A 11 40.81 -5.38 22.15
C GLN A 11 39.33 -5.02 21.94
N SER A 12 39.05 -4.02 21.10
CA SER A 12 37.69 -3.77 20.60
C SER A 12 37.42 -4.65 19.38
N GLN A 13 36.66 -5.74 19.54
CA GLN A 13 36.12 -6.47 18.39
C GLN A 13 34.98 -5.64 17.76
N ASN A 14 35.29 -4.94 16.67
CA ASN A 14 34.25 -4.41 15.79
C ASN A 14 33.79 -5.53 14.85
N LEU A 15 32.56 -6.01 15.04
CA LEU A 15 31.96 -7.00 14.17
C LEU A 15 31.77 -6.41 12.76
N VAL A 16 32.58 -6.85 11.80
CA VAL A 16 32.42 -6.47 10.40
C VAL A 16 31.22 -7.23 9.83
N MET A 17 30.08 -6.54 9.72
CA MET A 17 28.89 -7.03 9.03
C MET A 17 29.24 -7.59 7.64
N THR A 18 28.97 -8.86 7.40
CA THR A 18 29.13 -9.45 6.05
C THR A 18 28.09 -8.85 5.09
N PRO A 19 28.40 -8.72 3.78
CA PRO A 19 27.47 -8.13 2.81
C PRO A 19 26.14 -8.91 2.75
N GLN A 20 26.20 -10.24 2.85
CA GLN A 20 25.02 -11.11 2.94
C GLN A 20 24.14 -10.76 4.15
N LEU A 21 24.70 -10.52 5.34
CA LEU A 21 23.91 -10.18 6.53
C LEU A 21 23.24 -8.80 6.37
N GLN A 22 23.94 -7.83 5.79
CA GLN A 22 23.36 -6.52 5.44
C GLN A 22 22.20 -6.66 4.43
N GLN A 23 22.35 -7.52 3.44
CA GLN A 23 21.35 -7.78 2.41
C GLN A 23 20.11 -8.49 2.99
N ALA A 24 20.30 -9.49 3.86
CA ALA A 24 19.21 -10.14 4.62
C ALA A 24 18.41 -9.14 5.47
N ILE A 25 19.11 -8.25 6.19
CA ILE A 25 18.46 -7.18 6.97
C ILE A 25 17.69 -6.21 6.07
N LYS A 26 18.18 -5.94 4.86
CA LYS A 26 17.52 -5.06 3.87
C LYS A 26 16.25 -5.71 3.30
N LEU A 27 16.29 -7.02 3.01
CA LEU A 27 15.14 -7.81 2.54
C LEU A 27 13.94 -7.73 3.50
N LEU A 28 14.17 -7.69 4.83
CA LEU A 28 13.10 -7.54 5.83
C LEU A 28 12.34 -6.21 5.70
N GLN A 29 13.00 -5.13 5.25
CA GLN A 29 12.37 -3.81 5.12
C GLN A 29 11.59 -3.63 3.82
N PHE A 30 12.02 -4.29 2.73
CA PHE A 30 11.40 -4.12 1.41
C PHE A 30 9.88 -4.35 1.44
N SER A 31 9.16 -3.46 0.78
CA SER A 31 7.77 -3.66 0.36
C SER A 31 7.63 -4.85 -0.60
N SER A 32 6.40 -5.29 -0.85
CA SER A 32 6.11 -6.35 -1.84
C SER A 32 6.65 -6.00 -3.24
N ASN A 33 6.47 -4.75 -3.69
CA ASN A 33 6.97 -4.27 -4.98
C ASN A 33 8.51 -4.25 -5.05
N GLU A 34 9.18 -3.62 -4.07
CA GLU A 34 10.66 -3.59 -4.00
C GLU A 34 11.27 -5.00 -3.93
N LEU A 35 10.61 -5.92 -3.21
CA LEU A 35 11.04 -7.31 -3.14
C LEU A 35 10.91 -8.01 -4.51
N ARG A 36 9.81 -7.76 -5.23
CA ARG A 36 9.59 -8.33 -6.56
C ARG A 36 10.62 -7.83 -7.57
N GLU A 37 10.92 -6.52 -7.57
CA GLU A 37 11.98 -5.92 -8.40
C GLU A 37 13.36 -6.48 -8.05
N PHE A 38 13.66 -6.64 -6.76
CA PHE A 38 14.92 -7.22 -6.30
C PHE A 38 15.05 -8.70 -6.73
N VAL A 39 14.01 -9.51 -6.55
CA VAL A 39 14.00 -10.92 -6.97
C VAL A 39 14.10 -11.05 -8.50
N GLU A 40 13.48 -10.14 -9.26
CA GLU A 40 13.62 -10.07 -10.72
C GLU A 40 15.05 -9.74 -11.16
N ALA A 41 15.74 -8.83 -10.46
CA ALA A 41 17.15 -8.54 -10.73
C ALA A 41 18.09 -9.73 -10.41
N GLU A 42 17.81 -10.50 -9.35
CA GLU A 42 18.56 -11.72 -9.01
C GLU A 42 18.28 -12.86 -10.02
N LEU A 43 17.03 -13.03 -10.46
CA LEU A 43 16.64 -13.97 -11.53
C LEU A 43 17.35 -13.68 -12.86
N GLN A 44 17.57 -12.40 -13.20
CA GLN A 44 18.31 -12.02 -14.41
C GLN A 44 19.82 -12.28 -14.30
N GLN A 45 20.38 -12.30 -13.08
CA GLN A 45 21.82 -12.49 -12.85
C GLN A 45 22.19 -13.96 -12.64
N ASN A 46 21.31 -14.74 -12.01
CA ASN A 46 21.59 -16.12 -11.61
C ASN A 46 20.78 -17.12 -12.45
N PRO A 47 21.41 -17.83 -13.41
CA PRO A 47 20.73 -18.77 -14.30
C PRO A 47 20.29 -20.08 -13.61
N MET A 48 20.53 -20.25 -12.30
CA MET A 48 20.06 -21.40 -11.51
C MET A 48 18.69 -21.13 -10.84
N LEU A 49 18.16 -19.91 -10.96
CA LEU A 49 16.87 -19.52 -10.39
C LEU A 49 15.75 -19.55 -11.44
N GLU A 50 14.59 -20.08 -11.05
CA GLU A 50 13.37 -20.06 -11.86
C GLU A 50 12.20 -19.50 -11.05
N ARG A 51 11.24 -18.88 -11.74
CA ARG A 51 9.95 -18.50 -11.15
C ARG A 51 9.07 -19.75 -11.06
N ASP A 52 8.42 -19.94 -9.92
CA ASP A 52 7.32 -20.91 -9.83
C ASP A 52 6.09 -20.31 -10.54
N GLU A 53 5.90 -20.65 -11.82
CA GLU A 53 4.76 -20.19 -12.62
C GLU A 53 3.44 -20.92 -12.29
N GLN A 54 3.33 -21.60 -11.15
CA GLN A 54 2.07 -22.15 -10.61
C GLN A 54 1.13 -21.05 -10.06
N THR A 55 0.74 -20.14 -10.95
CA THR A 55 -0.39 -19.22 -10.83
C THR A 55 -1.05 -19.10 -12.21
N GLY A 56 -1.90 -20.10 -12.55
CA GLY A 56 -2.57 -20.18 -13.85
C GLY A 56 -3.60 -21.30 -13.93
N ASP A 57 -3.20 -22.54 -13.68
CA ASP A 57 -4.10 -23.71 -13.75
C ASP A 57 -4.63 -24.09 -12.35
N GLU A 58 -5.82 -23.61 -11.99
CA GLU A 58 -6.67 -24.39 -11.09
C GLU A 58 -7.03 -25.71 -11.79
N PRO A 59 -6.76 -26.89 -11.21
CA PRO A 59 -7.22 -28.13 -11.79
C PRO A 59 -8.74 -28.17 -11.69
N SER A 60 -9.41 -27.90 -12.82
CA SER A 60 -10.87 -28.01 -12.91
C SER A 60 -11.34 -29.33 -12.29
N VAL A 61 -12.21 -29.23 -11.28
CA VAL A 61 -12.70 -30.39 -10.52
C VAL A 61 -13.62 -31.19 -11.42
N ALA A 62 -13.03 -32.08 -12.22
CA ALA A 62 -13.75 -32.96 -13.12
C ALA A 62 -14.60 -33.95 -12.30
N GLU A 63 -15.92 -33.79 -12.42
CA GLU A 63 -16.93 -34.62 -11.78
C GLU A 63 -16.68 -36.10 -12.06
N ARG A 64 -16.27 -36.86 -11.03
CA ARG A 64 -16.35 -38.32 -11.06
C ARG A 64 -17.65 -38.78 -10.43
N SER A 65 -18.67 -38.79 -11.28
CA SER A 65 -19.95 -39.46 -11.05
C SER A 65 -19.75 -40.88 -10.52
N ARG A 66 -20.64 -41.25 -9.59
CA ARG A 66 -20.77 -42.62 -9.06
C ARG A 66 -21.02 -43.61 -10.21
N ASP A 67 -20.39 -44.77 -10.14
CA ASP A 67 -21.14 -46.01 -10.34
C ASP A 67 -20.55 -47.15 -9.48
N SER A 68 -21.38 -48.13 -9.14
CA SER A 68 -21.10 -49.08 -8.06
C SER A 68 -21.51 -50.53 -8.38
N THR A 69 -20.52 -51.43 -8.38
CA THR A 69 -20.68 -52.89 -8.20
C THR A 69 -19.29 -53.46 -7.82
N GLY A 70 -19.14 -54.15 -6.69
CA GLY A 70 -19.05 -55.63 -6.61
C GLY A 70 -17.69 -56.16 -7.12
N THR A 71 -16.86 -56.90 -6.38
CA THR A 71 -17.13 -57.84 -5.27
C THR A 71 -15.83 -58.18 -4.51
N ASP A 72 -15.93 -58.49 -3.21
CA ASP A 72 -15.05 -59.24 -2.27
C ASP A 72 -13.52 -59.35 -2.55
N THR A 73 -12.64 -59.07 -1.58
CA THR A 73 -12.37 -60.02 -0.48
C THR A 73 -11.56 -59.41 0.68
N TYR A 74 -11.68 -60.02 1.87
CA TYR A 74 -11.07 -59.61 3.14
C TYR A 74 -9.61 -60.05 3.29
N ASN A 75 -8.80 -59.29 4.04
CA ASN A 75 -8.24 -59.79 5.31
C ASN A 75 -7.74 -58.66 6.24
N GLU A 76 -8.18 -58.67 7.49
CA GLU A 76 -7.62 -57.85 8.57
C GLU A 76 -6.52 -58.62 9.33
N GLN A 77 -5.49 -57.94 9.81
CA GLN A 77 -4.87 -58.20 11.12
C GLN A 77 -3.79 -57.16 11.50
N GLN A 78 -4.07 -56.40 12.55
CA GLN A 78 -3.08 -55.84 13.49
C GLN A 78 -2.99 -56.77 14.72
N PRO A 79 -2.19 -56.44 15.75
CA PRO A 79 -0.73 -56.30 15.75
C PRO A 79 -0.12 -57.31 16.75
N ASN A 80 1.20 -57.31 16.97
CA ASN A 80 1.74 -57.61 18.31
C ASN A 80 3.18 -57.12 18.49
N ASP A 81 3.48 -56.86 19.75
CA ASP A 81 4.70 -56.29 20.32
C ASP A 81 5.52 -57.40 20.98
N ASP A 82 6.84 -57.48 20.76
CA ASP A 82 7.80 -57.84 21.81
C ASP A 82 9.26 -57.47 21.44
N SER A 83 10.04 -57.28 22.48
CA SER A 83 11.41 -56.81 22.57
C SER A 83 12.46 -57.91 22.47
N THR A 84 13.61 -57.63 21.84
CA THR A 84 14.90 -58.24 22.24
C THR A 84 16.09 -57.40 21.77
N THR A 85 17.01 -57.05 22.68
CA THR A 85 18.35 -56.52 22.37
C THR A 85 19.36 -57.68 22.23
N PRO A 86 20.50 -57.45 21.55
CA PRO A 86 21.74 -57.09 22.26
C PRO A 86 22.47 -55.91 21.57
N ASP A 87 22.93 -54.89 22.29
CA ASP A 87 24.09 -54.86 23.20
C ASP A 87 25.46 -54.97 22.49
N THR A 88 26.14 -53.83 22.33
CA THR A 88 27.61 -53.72 22.45
C THR A 88 28.02 -52.33 22.96
N LEU A 89 28.83 -52.35 24.03
CA LEU A 89 29.58 -51.26 24.67
C LEU A 89 30.06 -50.13 23.72
N GLU A 90 29.91 -48.85 24.06
CA GLU A 90 30.56 -48.11 25.17
C GLU A 90 32.06 -47.84 24.92
N PHE A 91 32.39 -46.57 24.67
CA PHE A 91 33.69 -46.00 25.09
C PHE A 91 33.54 -44.54 25.49
N ALA A 92 33.22 -44.30 26.77
CA ALA A 92 33.14 -42.98 27.36
C ALA A 92 34.36 -42.69 28.24
N THR A 93 35.23 -41.78 27.81
CA THR A 93 36.23 -41.10 28.65
C THR A 93 36.48 -39.70 28.06
N GLY A 94 36.33 -38.58 28.76
CA GLY A 94 35.82 -38.34 30.12
C GLY A 94 35.90 -36.84 30.46
N ALA A 95 35.06 -36.39 31.40
CA ALA A 95 35.00 -35.06 32.04
C ALA A 95 36.39 -34.41 32.34
N ALA A 96 36.62 -33.10 32.52
CA ALA A 96 35.82 -31.92 32.90
C ALA A 96 36.74 -30.65 32.74
N THR A 97 36.39 -29.35 32.88
CA THR A 97 35.17 -28.53 33.16
C THR A 97 35.48 -27.04 32.87
N THR A 98 34.45 -26.18 32.75
CA THR A 98 34.44 -24.70 33.01
C THR A 98 35.46 -23.81 32.26
N ASN A 99 35.03 -22.78 31.52
CA ASN A 99 34.27 -21.64 32.05
C ASN A 99 33.49 -20.87 30.97
N GLU A 100 32.41 -20.20 31.39
CA GLU A 100 31.55 -19.36 30.55
C GLU A 100 32.15 -17.98 30.26
N ALA A 101 31.97 -17.46 29.03
CA ALA A 101 31.95 -16.03 28.70
C ALA A 101 31.39 -15.80 27.28
N GLU A 102 30.09 -15.48 27.20
CA GLU A 102 29.42 -14.69 26.14
C GLU A 102 29.81 -14.95 24.67
N SER A 103 29.06 -15.83 23.99
CA SER A 103 28.99 -15.89 22.51
C SER A 103 27.83 -15.05 21.98
N PRO A 104 28.06 -14.13 21.01
CA PRO A 104 26.98 -13.43 20.33
C PRO A 104 26.84 -13.87 18.86
N LEU A 105 25.75 -14.58 18.54
CA LEU A 105 24.92 -14.50 17.32
C LEU A 105 24.17 -15.82 17.10
N ASP A 106 22.86 -15.84 17.38
CA ASP A 106 22.00 -16.99 17.13
C ASP A 106 21.67 -17.12 15.62
N ILE A 107 22.63 -17.72 14.91
CA ILE A 107 22.38 -18.44 13.67
C ILE A 107 22.91 -19.85 13.90
N ASP A 108 22.03 -20.77 14.29
CA ASP A 108 22.38 -22.19 14.34
C ASP A 108 22.86 -22.65 12.96
N HIS A 109 24.16 -22.89 12.88
CA HIS A 109 24.82 -23.47 11.71
C HIS A 109 25.22 -24.91 12.02
N ASP A 110 24.25 -25.71 12.47
CA ASP A 110 24.43 -27.16 12.53
C ASP A 110 23.22 -27.89 11.92
N SER A 111 23.45 -28.44 10.74
CA SER A 111 22.60 -29.37 10.00
C SER A 111 23.47 -29.93 8.88
N VAL A 112 24.46 -30.74 9.26
CA VAL A 112 25.36 -31.42 8.33
C VAL A 112 24.54 -32.31 7.39
N TRP A 113 24.42 -31.90 6.13
CA TRP A 113 23.77 -32.71 5.10
C TRP A 113 24.80 -33.69 4.52
N GLU A 114 24.75 -34.93 4.99
CA GLU A 114 25.60 -36.02 4.51
C GLU A 114 25.11 -36.48 3.12
N SER A 115 25.97 -36.35 2.11
CA SER A 115 25.60 -36.63 0.72
C SER A 115 25.77 -38.11 0.38
N GLU A 116 24.71 -38.91 0.47
CA GLU A 116 24.70 -40.25 -0.13
C GLU A 116 24.86 -40.17 -1.66
N SER A 117 25.60 -41.14 -2.21
CA SER A 117 25.93 -41.23 -3.64
C SER A 117 25.43 -42.56 -4.19
N PRO A 118 24.53 -42.58 -5.19
CA PRO A 118 24.16 -43.79 -5.90
C PRO A 118 25.04 -43.99 -7.14
N THR A 119 25.81 -45.07 -7.16
CA THR A 119 26.45 -45.58 -8.37
C THR A 119 25.47 -46.40 -9.23
N ASP A 120 25.52 -46.14 -10.54
CA ASP A 120 25.57 -47.13 -11.63
C ASP A 120 24.46 -47.10 -12.72
N ALA A 121 24.95 -47.44 -13.92
CA ALA A 121 24.49 -47.40 -15.31
C ALA A 121 23.00 -47.57 -15.72
N GLY A 122 22.67 -46.90 -16.84
CA GLY A 122 21.54 -47.23 -17.72
C GLY A 122 21.55 -46.43 -19.04
N THR A 123 22.01 -47.02 -20.16
CA THR A 123 22.26 -46.34 -21.45
C THR A 123 21.16 -46.47 -22.51
N ALA A 124 20.85 -45.37 -23.24
CA ALA A 124 20.33 -45.34 -24.62
C ALA A 124 20.55 -43.92 -25.23
N LEU A 125 21.40 -43.73 -26.24
CA LEU A 125 21.09 -43.71 -27.70
C LEU A 125 19.94 -42.73 -28.06
N ASN A 126 20.20 -41.47 -28.45
CA ASN A 126 20.74 -40.96 -29.74
C ASN A 126 19.74 -40.95 -30.92
N ASP A 127 19.27 -39.75 -31.31
CA ASP A 127 19.15 -39.37 -32.72
C ASP A 127 19.30 -37.84 -32.93
N ASN A 128 19.74 -37.44 -34.13
CA ASN A 128 20.09 -36.07 -34.53
C ASN A 128 19.00 -35.38 -35.35
N GLY A 129 18.99 -34.05 -35.37
CA GLY A 129 18.11 -33.30 -36.29
C GLY A 129 18.29 -31.78 -36.27
N ALA A 130 19.40 -31.27 -36.82
CA ALA A 130 19.54 -29.83 -37.08
C ALA A 130 18.72 -29.40 -38.33
N ASN A 131 18.16 -28.18 -38.38
CA ASN A 131 18.87 -27.05 -38.98
C ASN A 131 18.10 -25.70 -38.91
N GLU A 132 18.90 -24.63 -38.95
CA GLU A 132 18.68 -23.30 -39.56
C GLU A 132 17.68 -22.25 -39.04
N GLN A 133 18.26 -21.08 -38.79
CA GLN A 133 17.63 -19.77 -38.62
C GLN A 133 17.13 -19.24 -39.96
N GLY A 134 16.02 -18.49 -39.95
CA GLY A 134 15.48 -17.86 -41.17
C GLY A 134 14.47 -16.75 -40.86
N LEU A 135 14.97 -15.56 -40.48
CA LEU A 135 14.16 -14.35 -40.39
C LEU A 135 13.72 -13.92 -41.79
N SER A 136 12.43 -14.07 -42.13
CA SER A 136 11.86 -13.64 -43.42
C SER A 136 10.68 -12.70 -43.23
N LEU A 137 10.82 -11.51 -43.82
CA LEU A 137 10.02 -10.29 -43.59
C LEU A 137 8.74 -10.22 -44.45
N ASP A 138 8.11 -11.35 -44.75
CA ASP A 138 7.13 -11.50 -45.86
C ASP A 138 5.70 -11.88 -45.44
N LYS A 139 5.28 -11.58 -44.19
CA LYS A 139 3.94 -11.93 -43.66
C LYS A 139 3.08 -10.74 -43.19
N LEU A 140 3.30 -9.54 -43.74
CA LEU A 140 2.52 -8.34 -43.38
C LEU A 140 1.54 -7.84 -44.46
N ASN A 141 1.53 -8.43 -45.66
CA ASN A 141 0.67 -7.99 -46.77
C ASN A 141 -0.24 -9.12 -47.29
N ASN A 142 -1.28 -9.48 -46.53
CA ASN A 142 -2.55 -9.87 -47.15
C ASN A 142 -3.76 -9.71 -46.20
N ALA A 143 -4.48 -8.60 -46.33
CA ALA A 143 -5.72 -8.38 -45.61
C ALA A 143 -6.91 -8.94 -46.39
N GLN A 144 -7.36 -10.17 -46.08
CA GLN A 144 -8.65 -10.67 -46.57
C GLN A 144 -9.28 -11.78 -45.71
N GLY A 145 -10.50 -11.53 -45.24
CA GLY A 145 -11.53 -12.56 -45.04
C GLY A 145 -11.44 -13.39 -43.76
N GLY A 146 -12.39 -13.15 -42.85
CA GLY A 146 -12.53 -13.83 -41.57
C GLY A 146 -12.41 -15.35 -41.60
N ARG A 147 -11.53 -15.85 -40.73
CA ARG A 147 -11.48 -17.24 -40.31
C ARG A 147 -11.06 -17.26 -38.84
N SER A 148 -12.04 -17.23 -37.95
CA SER A 148 -11.82 -17.30 -36.51
C SER A 148 -11.40 -18.72 -36.13
N ASP A 149 -10.10 -18.93 -36.01
CA ASP A 149 -9.57 -20.07 -35.26
C ASP A 149 -9.87 -19.82 -33.78
N PHE A 150 -10.54 -20.77 -33.11
CA PHE A 150 -11.11 -20.57 -31.77
C PHE A 150 -10.10 -20.88 -30.65
N SER A 151 -8.80 -20.89 -30.99
CA SER A 151 -7.70 -21.39 -30.16
C SER A 151 -6.74 -20.31 -29.65
N THR A 152 -6.77 -19.09 -30.20
CA THR A 152 -6.24 -17.91 -29.49
C THR A 152 -7.31 -17.39 -28.55
N PRO A 153 -7.06 -17.28 -27.23
CA PRO A 153 -7.95 -16.54 -26.36
C PRO A 153 -8.07 -15.11 -26.88
N ILE A 154 -9.26 -14.51 -26.74
CA ILE A 154 -9.54 -13.15 -27.18
C ILE A 154 -8.95 -12.18 -26.15
N SER A 155 -7.62 -12.17 -26.06
CA SER A 155 -6.90 -11.03 -25.52
C SER A 155 -7.38 -9.76 -26.26
N ASP A 156 -7.49 -8.68 -25.51
CA ASP A 156 -7.63 -7.30 -26.00
C ASP A 156 -9.03 -6.76 -26.31
N ILE A 157 -10.12 -7.51 -26.19
CA ILE A 157 -11.44 -6.85 -26.01
C ILE A 157 -11.57 -6.35 -24.56
N GLU A 158 -11.16 -7.15 -23.57
CA GLU A 158 -11.10 -6.74 -22.16
C GLU A 158 -9.90 -5.82 -21.86
N ALA A 159 -8.78 -5.92 -22.59
CA ALA A 159 -7.70 -4.93 -22.47
C ALA A 159 -8.05 -3.57 -23.11
N THR A 160 -9.06 -3.54 -23.99
CA THR A 160 -9.70 -2.29 -24.47
C THR A 160 -10.91 -1.92 -23.60
N LEU A 161 -10.84 -2.20 -22.29
CA LEU A 161 -11.71 -1.58 -21.30
C LEU A 161 -11.66 -0.05 -21.51
N SER A 162 -12.83 0.56 -21.70
CA SER A 162 -12.93 1.94 -22.15
C SER A 162 -12.20 2.90 -21.22
N GLU A 163 -11.09 3.47 -21.70
CA GLU A 163 -10.54 4.69 -21.12
C GLU A 163 -11.64 5.74 -21.11
N ALA A 164 -12.10 6.10 -19.91
CA ALA A 164 -13.08 7.16 -19.78
C ALA A 164 -12.41 8.47 -20.17
N LYS A 165 -13.00 9.16 -21.16
CA LYS A 165 -12.45 10.39 -21.74
C LYS A 165 -12.00 11.35 -20.65
N SER A 166 -10.72 11.73 -20.68
CA SER A 166 -10.24 12.78 -19.78
C SER A 166 -10.92 14.11 -20.09
N LEU A 167 -10.91 15.05 -19.15
CA LEU A 167 -11.39 16.41 -19.42
C LEU A 167 -10.73 17.01 -20.66
N ARG A 168 -9.42 16.76 -20.85
CA ARG A 168 -8.66 17.29 -21.99
C ARG A 168 -9.09 16.68 -23.32
N ASP A 169 -9.47 15.41 -23.33
CA ASP A 169 -9.99 14.75 -24.53
C ASP A 169 -11.41 15.23 -24.85
N HIS A 170 -12.26 15.34 -23.83
CA HIS A 170 -13.62 15.84 -23.96
C HIS A 170 -13.65 17.28 -24.52
N LEU A 171 -12.82 18.17 -23.97
CA LEU A 171 -12.69 19.54 -24.47
C LEU A 171 -12.02 19.61 -25.85
N SER A 172 -11.13 18.67 -26.19
CA SER A 172 -10.52 18.59 -27.53
C SER A 172 -11.50 18.12 -28.60
N GLU A 173 -12.44 17.24 -28.26
CA GLU A 173 -13.56 16.87 -29.13
C GLU A 173 -14.46 18.08 -29.38
N GLN A 174 -14.91 18.77 -28.31
CA GLN A 174 -15.74 19.98 -28.44
C GLN A 174 -15.05 21.09 -29.25
N LEU A 175 -13.76 21.33 -28.99
CA LEU A 175 -12.93 22.29 -29.73
C LEU A 175 -12.90 22.01 -31.25
N THR A 176 -12.90 20.73 -31.62
CA THR A 176 -12.87 20.29 -33.02
C THR A 176 -14.20 20.53 -33.73
N VAL A 177 -15.32 20.51 -32.98
CA VAL A 177 -16.69 20.73 -33.48
C VAL A 177 -17.03 22.22 -33.58
N ASP A 178 -16.77 23.00 -32.53
CA ASP A 178 -17.21 24.41 -32.45
C ASP A 178 -16.26 25.38 -33.18
N ILE A 179 -14.94 25.12 -33.18
CA ILE A 179 -13.96 26.04 -33.77
C ILE A 179 -13.49 25.58 -35.15
N VAL A 180 -13.96 26.28 -36.19
CA VAL A 180 -13.66 26.01 -37.60
C VAL A 180 -12.28 26.53 -38.05
N ASP A 181 -11.81 27.68 -37.54
CA ASP A 181 -10.49 28.24 -37.93
C ASP A 181 -9.35 27.47 -37.24
N ALA A 182 -8.44 26.92 -38.03
CA ALA A 182 -7.25 26.21 -37.56
C ALA A 182 -6.38 27.04 -36.61
N LYS A 183 -6.31 28.36 -36.78
CA LYS A 183 -5.55 29.25 -35.87
C LYS A 183 -6.22 29.38 -34.51
N ASP A 184 -7.54 29.51 -34.47
CA ASP A 184 -8.29 29.56 -33.21
C ASP A 184 -8.28 28.21 -32.50
N ARG A 185 -8.32 27.10 -33.26
CA ARG A 185 -8.14 25.74 -32.73
C ARG A 185 -6.77 25.54 -32.08
N MET A 186 -5.70 26.07 -32.66
CA MET A 186 -4.36 26.01 -32.05
C MET A 186 -4.27 26.81 -30.75
N VAL A 187 -4.89 28.00 -30.69
CA VAL A 187 -5.02 28.79 -29.45
C VAL A 187 -5.82 28.01 -28.40
N GLY A 188 -6.94 27.40 -28.78
CA GLY A 188 -7.79 26.65 -27.86
C GLY A 188 -7.14 25.38 -27.31
N ARG A 189 -6.36 24.66 -28.12
CA ARG A 189 -5.58 23.49 -27.67
C ARG A 189 -4.60 23.86 -26.54
N HIS A 190 -3.87 24.96 -26.68
CA HIS A 190 -2.97 25.44 -25.62
C HIS A 190 -3.72 25.98 -24.39
N LEU A 191 -4.91 26.55 -24.55
CA LEU A 191 -5.74 26.92 -23.40
C LEU A 191 -6.20 25.68 -22.61
N ILE A 192 -6.52 24.55 -23.28
CA ILE A 192 -6.85 23.27 -22.62
C ILE A 192 -5.63 22.70 -21.86
N GLU A 193 -4.42 22.86 -22.39
CA GLU A 193 -3.18 22.42 -21.72
C GLU A 193 -2.86 23.24 -20.46
N LEU A 194 -3.25 24.52 -20.42
CA LEU A 194 -3.07 25.45 -19.31
C LEU A 194 -4.16 25.36 -18.22
N LEU A 195 -5.14 24.47 -18.38
CA LEU A 195 -6.12 24.17 -17.33
C LEU A 195 -5.45 23.40 -16.18
N ASP A 196 -5.67 23.91 -14.97
CA ASP A 196 -5.39 23.22 -13.71
C ASP A 196 -6.42 22.09 -13.45
N GLN A 197 -6.12 21.21 -12.48
CA GLN A 197 -7.04 20.16 -11.98
C GLN A 197 -8.39 20.72 -11.52
N SER A 198 -8.43 21.97 -11.06
CA SER A 198 -9.67 22.69 -10.70
C SER A 198 -10.53 23.14 -11.90
N GLY A 199 -9.99 23.14 -13.12
CA GLY A 199 -10.63 23.69 -14.32
C GLY A 199 -10.41 25.19 -14.52
N TRP A 200 -9.53 25.81 -13.73
CA TRP A 200 -9.19 27.24 -13.81
C TRP A 200 -7.93 27.50 -14.63
N ILE A 201 -7.76 28.73 -15.12
CA ILE A 201 -6.55 29.17 -15.84
C ILE A 201 -5.60 29.84 -14.85
N SER A 202 -4.46 29.21 -14.58
CA SER A 202 -3.45 29.75 -13.66
C SER A 202 -2.47 30.77 -14.28
N SER A 203 -2.49 30.95 -15.62
CA SER A 203 -1.54 31.81 -16.35
C SER A 203 -2.21 33.04 -16.98
N PRO A 204 -1.60 34.24 -16.93
CA PRO A 204 -2.16 35.43 -17.55
C PRO A 204 -2.10 35.36 -19.08
N LEU A 205 -3.21 35.67 -19.75
CA LEU A 205 -3.37 35.61 -21.22
C LEU A 205 -2.33 36.41 -22.04
N LYS A 206 -1.60 37.33 -21.40
CA LYS A 206 -0.49 38.08 -22.03
C LYS A 206 0.66 37.15 -22.44
N ASP A 207 0.97 36.16 -21.61
CA ASP A 207 2.08 35.23 -21.84
C ASP A 207 1.72 34.27 -22.99
N LEU A 208 0.45 33.86 -23.08
CA LEU A 208 -0.09 33.09 -24.20
C LEU A 208 0.01 33.87 -25.53
N SER A 209 -0.37 35.15 -25.53
CA SER A 209 -0.34 35.98 -26.75
C SER A 209 1.09 36.17 -27.28
N ALA A 210 2.07 36.33 -26.38
CA ALA A 210 3.49 36.40 -26.73
C ALA A 210 4.03 35.06 -27.26
N THR A 211 3.64 33.94 -26.63
CA THR A 211 4.08 32.59 -27.01
C THR A 211 3.55 32.17 -28.38
N LEU A 212 2.30 32.52 -28.69
CA LEU A 212 1.63 32.14 -29.95
C LEU A 212 1.74 33.19 -31.07
N GLY A 213 2.40 34.32 -30.82
CA GLY A 213 2.52 35.41 -31.80
C GLY A 213 1.17 35.98 -32.27
N CYS A 214 0.13 35.91 -31.42
CA CYS A 214 -1.25 36.25 -31.75
C CYS A 214 -1.70 37.55 -31.07
N SER A 215 -2.70 38.24 -31.64
CA SER A 215 -3.29 39.41 -30.98
C SER A 215 -4.06 39.00 -29.72
N ALA A 216 -3.99 39.81 -28.66
CA ALA A 216 -4.69 39.54 -27.40
C ALA A 216 -6.21 39.42 -27.59
N GLU A 217 -6.79 40.26 -28.46
CA GLU A 217 -8.19 40.22 -28.88
C GLU A 217 -8.62 38.87 -29.48
N ARG A 218 -7.69 38.17 -30.15
CA ARG A 218 -7.95 36.84 -30.71
C ARG A 218 -8.00 35.78 -29.61
N VAL A 219 -7.07 35.84 -28.67
CA VAL A 219 -7.07 34.98 -27.48
C VAL A 219 -8.34 35.17 -26.64
N GLU A 220 -8.76 36.41 -26.39
CA GLU A 220 -9.97 36.69 -25.62
C GLU A 220 -11.26 36.22 -26.31
N ARG A 221 -11.31 36.26 -27.66
CA ARG A 221 -12.45 35.74 -28.42
C ARG A 221 -12.53 34.21 -28.34
N VAL A 222 -11.40 33.52 -28.48
CA VAL A 222 -11.32 32.06 -28.33
C VAL A 222 -11.68 31.66 -26.90
N LEU A 223 -11.14 32.36 -25.89
CA LEU A 223 -11.48 32.13 -24.49
C LEU A 223 -12.99 32.25 -24.24
N LYS A 224 -13.66 33.28 -24.77
CA LYS A 224 -15.12 33.46 -24.62
C LYS A 224 -15.95 32.38 -25.33
N ALA A 225 -15.41 31.73 -26.36
CA ALA A 225 -16.04 30.55 -26.96
C ALA A 225 -15.85 29.33 -26.05
N LEU A 226 -14.62 29.09 -25.59
CA LEU A 226 -14.28 27.99 -24.66
C LEU A 226 -15.01 28.08 -23.31
N GLN A 227 -15.30 29.27 -22.80
CA GLN A 227 -16.07 29.48 -21.57
C GLN A 227 -17.55 29.03 -21.68
N ARG A 228 -18.00 28.63 -22.89
CA ARG A 228 -19.33 28.03 -23.14
C ARG A 228 -19.30 26.52 -23.32
N PHE A 229 -18.15 25.89 -23.17
CA PHE A 229 -18.00 24.44 -23.29
C PHE A 229 -18.54 23.73 -22.04
N ASP A 230 -18.94 22.47 -22.22
CA ASP A 230 -19.40 21.59 -21.13
C ASP A 230 -18.17 20.91 -20.50
N PRO A 231 -17.96 20.93 -19.17
CA PRO A 231 -18.85 21.47 -18.11
C PRO A 231 -18.75 22.99 -17.89
N PRO A 232 -19.87 23.70 -17.63
CA PRO A 232 -19.86 25.16 -17.50
C PRO A 232 -19.03 25.65 -16.31
N GLY A 233 -18.39 26.81 -16.46
CA GLY A 233 -17.50 27.42 -15.46
C GLY A 233 -16.02 27.07 -15.60
N ILE A 234 -15.67 26.16 -16.52
CA ILE A 234 -14.28 25.97 -16.96
C ILE A 234 -13.72 27.22 -17.66
N PHE A 235 -12.39 27.32 -17.72
CA PHE A 235 -11.66 28.48 -18.26
C PHE A 235 -11.92 29.80 -17.52
N ALA A 236 -12.39 29.72 -16.26
CA ALA A 236 -12.43 30.85 -15.35
C ALA A 236 -11.03 31.20 -14.81
N ARG A 237 -10.79 32.48 -14.51
CA ARG A 237 -9.56 32.97 -13.85
C ARG A 237 -9.69 33.07 -12.34
N ASP A 238 -10.93 33.12 -11.85
CA ASP A 238 -11.28 33.29 -10.44
C ASP A 238 -12.63 32.60 -10.15
N LEU A 239 -12.87 32.27 -8.88
CA LEU A 239 -14.12 31.65 -8.41
C LEU A 239 -15.35 32.50 -8.77
N LYS A 240 -15.22 33.85 -8.73
CA LYS A 240 -16.28 34.76 -9.17
C LYS A 240 -16.67 34.51 -10.63
N GLU A 241 -15.68 34.39 -11.52
CA GLU A 241 -15.91 34.17 -12.96
C GLU A 241 -16.49 32.77 -13.23
N CYS A 242 -16.03 31.75 -12.51
CA CYS A 242 -16.57 30.38 -12.60
C CYS A 242 -18.07 30.35 -12.28
N LEU A 243 -18.47 30.91 -11.13
CA LEU A 243 -19.87 30.93 -10.69
C LEU A 243 -20.72 31.85 -11.59
N ALA A 244 -20.18 32.96 -12.07
CA ALA A 244 -20.88 33.85 -13.02
C ALA A 244 -21.18 33.15 -14.35
N LEU A 245 -20.22 32.39 -14.91
CA LEU A 245 -20.41 31.63 -16.14
C LEU A 245 -21.49 30.54 -15.97
N GLN A 246 -21.50 29.83 -14.86
CA GLN A 246 -22.54 28.82 -14.56
C GLN A 246 -23.94 29.43 -14.35
N LEU A 247 -24.04 30.61 -13.73
CA LEU A 247 -25.31 31.33 -13.60
C LEU A 247 -25.80 31.90 -14.93
N GLN A 248 -24.90 32.33 -15.82
CA GLN A 248 -25.25 32.80 -17.16
C GLN A 248 -25.83 31.65 -18.01
N ASP A 249 -25.23 30.46 -17.95
CA ASP A 249 -25.76 29.26 -18.62
C ASP A 249 -27.16 28.87 -18.10
N ARG A 250 -27.35 28.90 -16.76
CA ARG A 250 -28.66 28.71 -16.13
C ARG A 250 -29.66 29.85 -16.36
N ASN A 251 -29.28 30.93 -17.04
CA ASN A 251 -30.07 32.17 -17.24
C ASN A 251 -30.56 32.82 -15.92
N ARG A 252 -29.73 32.76 -14.86
CA ARG A 252 -30.00 33.32 -13.52
C ARG A 252 -28.95 34.34 -13.05
N TYR A 253 -28.34 35.05 -14.01
CA TYR A 253 -27.36 36.09 -13.74
C TYR A 253 -28.05 37.45 -13.59
N ASP A 254 -28.71 37.64 -12.45
CA ASP A 254 -29.35 38.91 -12.09
C ASP A 254 -28.36 39.90 -11.46
N PRO A 255 -28.60 41.23 -11.51
CA PRO A 255 -27.71 42.23 -10.91
C PRO A 255 -27.49 42.05 -9.39
N ALA A 256 -28.48 41.48 -8.69
CA ALA A 256 -28.35 41.12 -7.27
C ALA A 256 -27.37 39.95 -7.07
N MET A 257 -27.36 38.97 -7.99
CA MET A 257 -26.40 37.85 -7.97
C MET A 257 -24.98 38.32 -8.30
N GLU A 258 -24.83 39.28 -9.23
CA GLU A 258 -23.53 39.92 -9.50
C GLU A 258 -22.98 40.61 -8.24
N ALA A 259 -23.80 41.40 -7.55
CA ALA A 259 -23.41 42.06 -6.29
C ALA A 259 -23.05 41.06 -5.16
N LEU A 260 -23.73 39.92 -5.10
CA LEU A 260 -23.42 38.82 -4.17
C LEU A 260 -22.09 38.15 -4.53
N LEU A 261 -21.84 37.89 -5.81
CA LEU A 261 -20.58 37.31 -6.30
C LEU A 261 -19.38 38.25 -6.15
N ASP A 262 -19.57 39.57 -6.19
CA ASP A 262 -18.53 40.54 -5.80
C ASP A 262 -18.17 40.50 -4.31
N ASN A 263 -19.01 39.90 -3.46
CA ASN A 263 -18.89 39.90 -2.01
C ASN A 263 -18.83 38.49 -1.39
N LEU A 264 -18.23 37.53 -2.11
CA LEU A 264 -18.05 36.14 -1.64
C LEU A 264 -17.34 36.03 -0.28
N ASP A 265 -16.45 36.98 0.06
CA ASP A 265 -15.82 37.06 1.38
C ASP A 265 -16.81 37.30 2.53
N LEU A 266 -17.89 38.05 2.29
CA LEU A 266 -18.95 38.30 3.26
C LEU A 266 -19.90 37.09 3.35
N LEU A 267 -20.10 36.38 2.24
CA LEU A 267 -20.81 35.10 2.20
C LEU A 267 -20.06 34.03 3.02
N ALA A 268 -18.74 33.92 2.87
CA ALA A 268 -17.89 33.03 3.65
C ALA A 268 -17.92 33.35 5.16
N LYS A 269 -18.01 34.64 5.52
CA LYS A 269 -18.20 35.10 6.92
C LYS A 269 -19.65 34.96 7.42
N GLN A 270 -20.60 34.61 6.53
CA GLN A 270 -22.04 34.53 6.78
C GLN A 270 -22.66 35.85 7.31
N ASP A 271 -22.16 37.01 6.87
CA ASP A 271 -22.72 38.31 7.27
C ASP A 271 -23.93 38.69 6.41
N LYS A 272 -25.07 38.05 6.70
CA LYS A 272 -26.37 38.32 6.04
C LYS A 272 -26.74 39.80 6.08
N ALA A 273 -26.49 40.50 7.19
CA ALA A 273 -26.93 41.87 7.39
C ALA A 273 -26.14 42.88 6.54
N ALA A 274 -24.88 42.58 6.22
CA ALA A 274 -24.12 43.32 5.22
C ALA A 274 -24.61 42.99 3.80
N LEU A 275 -24.82 41.70 3.50
CA LEU A 275 -25.25 41.24 2.16
C LEU A 275 -26.63 41.78 1.75
N ILE A 276 -27.64 41.79 2.64
CA ILE A 276 -28.97 42.39 2.40
C ILE A 276 -28.84 43.84 1.92
N LYS A 277 -27.97 44.64 2.57
CA LYS A 277 -27.77 46.06 2.24
C LYS A 277 -27.02 46.29 0.93
N ILE A 278 -26.13 45.37 0.56
CA ILE A 278 -25.31 45.48 -0.65
C ILE A 278 -26.11 44.97 -1.87
N CYS A 279 -26.84 43.87 -1.72
CA CYS A 279 -27.59 43.24 -2.81
C CYS A 279 -28.98 43.86 -3.01
N GLY A 280 -29.53 44.55 -2.00
CA GLY A 280 -30.82 45.26 -2.09
C GLY A 280 -32.05 44.35 -2.13
N VAL A 281 -31.95 43.15 -1.54
CA VAL A 281 -32.96 42.07 -1.52
C VAL A 281 -33.39 41.75 -0.09
N ASP A 282 -34.58 41.17 0.05
CA ASP A 282 -35.13 40.73 1.34
C ASP A 282 -34.42 39.46 1.85
N GLU A 283 -34.66 39.07 3.12
CA GLU A 283 -33.95 37.93 3.72
C GLU A 283 -34.33 36.58 3.07
N GLU A 284 -35.57 36.43 2.60
CA GLU A 284 -36.05 35.23 1.88
C GLU A 284 -35.33 35.08 0.53
N ASP A 285 -35.34 36.14 -0.29
CA ASP A 285 -34.59 36.20 -1.57
C ASP A 285 -33.10 35.89 -1.37
N LEU A 286 -32.46 36.49 -0.35
CA LEU A 286 -31.05 36.23 -0.06
C LEU A 286 -30.81 34.76 0.33
N THR A 287 -31.73 34.11 1.04
CA THR A 287 -31.58 32.68 1.34
C THR A 287 -31.68 31.79 0.11
N ASP A 288 -32.55 32.12 -0.85
CA ASP A 288 -32.68 31.38 -2.11
C ASP A 288 -31.46 31.60 -3.01
N MET A 289 -31.01 32.84 -3.17
CA MET A 289 -29.75 33.18 -3.87
C MET A 289 -28.54 32.41 -3.30
N VAL A 290 -28.45 32.28 -1.98
CA VAL A 290 -27.37 31.53 -1.31
C VAL A 290 -27.53 30.02 -1.47
N ALA A 291 -28.76 29.49 -1.51
CA ALA A 291 -29.02 28.09 -1.81
C ALA A 291 -28.58 27.74 -3.24
N GLU A 292 -28.83 28.63 -4.20
CA GLU A 292 -28.41 28.48 -5.60
C GLU A 292 -26.90 28.48 -5.76
N VAL A 293 -26.19 29.45 -5.17
CA VAL A 293 -24.72 29.50 -5.21
C VAL A 293 -24.09 28.26 -4.55
N ARG A 294 -24.77 27.62 -3.59
CA ARG A 294 -24.35 26.33 -3.01
C ARG A 294 -24.69 25.11 -3.87
N ALA A 295 -25.59 25.25 -4.84
CA ALA A 295 -25.95 24.23 -5.83
C ALA A 295 -25.20 24.42 -7.17
N LEU A 296 -24.13 25.22 -7.15
CA LEU A 296 -23.14 25.37 -8.22
C LEU A 296 -21.87 24.61 -7.85
N ASP A 297 -21.21 24.03 -8.86
CA ASP A 297 -19.99 23.26 -8.68
C ASP A 297 -18.77 24.17 -8.85
N PRO A 298 -18.04 24.54 -7.77
CA PRO A 298 -16.92 25.49 -7.87
C PRO A 298 -15.70 24.92 -8.62
N LYS A 299 -15.67 23.61 -8.87
CA LYS A 299 -14.59 22.87 -9.54
C LYS A 299 -15.16 21.85 -10.55
N PRO A 300 -15.73 22.32 -11.68
CA PRO A 300 -16.42 21.44 -12.65
C PRO A 300 -15.51 20.35 -13.24
N ALA A 301 -14.20 20.58 -13.28
CA ALA A 301 -13.20 19.62 -13.75
C ALA A 301 -13.11 18.31 -12.92
N GLN A 302 -13.45 18.35 -11.62
CA GLN A 302 -13.28 17.19 -10.72
C GLN A 302 -14.18 16.00 -11.11
N ASN A 303 -15.31 16.24 -11.79
CA ASN A 303 -16.18 15.16 -12.27
C ASN A 303 -15.53 14.29 -13.36
N PHE A 304 -14.51 14.80 -14.03
CA PHE A 304 -13.72 14.10 -15.05
C PHE A 304 -12.38 13.57 -14.52
N GLU A 305 -11.92 14.06 -13.37
CA GLU A 305 -10.69 13.62 -12.74
C GLU A 305 -10.95 12.37 -11.87
N ARG A 306 -10.69 11.20 -12.46
CA ARG A 306 -10.69 9.94 -11.72
C ARG A 306 -9.39 9.83 -10.92
N GLU A 307 -9.45 10.12 -9.64
CA GLU A 307 -8.40 9.73 -8.70
C GLU A 307 -8.30 8.19 -8.70
N ILE A 308 -7.23 7.66 -9.31
CA ILE A 308 -6.95 6.22 -9.29
C ILE A 308 -6.55 5.86 -7.88
N LEU A 309 -7.53 5.43 -7.09
CA LEU A 309 -7.34 4.95 -5.72
C LEU A 309 -6.43 3.72 -5.76
N GLN A 310 -5.14 3.93 -5.49
CA GLN A 310 -4.16 2.85 -5.37
C GLN A 310 -4.49 2.02 -4.13
N THR A 311 -5.09 0.87 -4.33
CA THR A 311 -5.42 -0.07 -3.27
C THR A 311 -4.13 -0.70 -2.72
N VAL A 312 -3.93 -0.60 -1.41
CA VAL A 312 -2.80 -1.24 -0.73
C VAL A 312 -3.04 -2.74 -0.65
N ILE A 313 -2.25 -3.52 -1.39
CA ILE A 313 -2.27 -4.99 -1.30
C ILE A 313 -1.63 -5.41 0.04
N PRO A 314 -2.34 -6.18 0.89
CA PRO A 314 -1.84 -6.60 2.19
C PRO A 314 -0.85 -7.76 2.08
N ASP A 315 0.25 -7.71 2.84
CA ASP A 315 1.22 -8.82 2.98
C ASP A 315 0.69 -9.95 3.90
N ILE A 316 -0.20 -9.61 4.84
CA ILE A 316 -0.70 -10.51 5.89
C ILE A 316 -2.23 -10.50 5.88
N LEU A 317 -2.83 -11.68 6.00
CA LEU A 317 -4.27 -11.89 6.06
C LEU A 317 -4.67 -12.40 7.46
N MET A 318 -5.62 -11.72 8.11
CA MET A 318 -6.18 -12.15 9.39
C MET A 318 -7.62 -12.62 9.21
N ARG A 319 -7.91 -13.86 9.61
CA ARG A 319 -9.24 -14.49 9.54
C ARG A 319 -9.73 -14.88 10.94
N PRO A 320 -11.01 -14.69 11.28
CA PRO A 320 -11.56 -15.19 12.55
C PRO A 320 -11.58 -16.73 12.55
N HIS A 321 -11.10 -17.35 13.64
CA HIS A 321 -11.28 -18.76 13.91
C HIS A 321 -12.68 -19.01 14.52
N PRO A 322 -13.37 -20.13 14.23
CA PRO A 322 -14.66 -20.46 14.84
C PRO A 322 -14.64 -20.47 16.38
N ASP A 323 -13.50 -20.81 17.00
CA ASP A 323 -13.35 -20.86 18.45
C ASP A 323 -13.10 -19.48 19.12
N GLY A 324 -13.06 -18.39 18.34
CA GLY A 324 -12.88 -17.02 18.83
C GLY A 324 -11.44 -16.48 18.79
N ASP A 325 -10.47 -17.31 18.42
CA ASP A 325 -9.09 -16.89 18.13
C ASP A 325 -8.94 -16.29 16.72
N TRP A 326 -7.74 -15.77 16.41
CA TRP A 326 -7.42 -15.18 15.10
C TRP A 326 -6.39 -16.02 14.36
N ILE A 327 -6.75 -16.48 13.15
CA ILE A 327 -5.82 -17.09 12.20
C ILE A 327 -5.05 -15.95 11.51
N VAL A 328 -3.72 -16.03 11.53
CA VAL A 328 -2.84 -15.10 10.82
C VAL A 328 -2.02 -15.89 9.80
N GLU A 329 -2.11 -15.49 8.54
CA GLU A 329 -1.47 -16.12 7.37
C GLU A 329 -0.77 -15.04 6.52
N LEU A 330 0.22 -15.43 5.72
CA LEU A 330 0.83 -14.55 4.72
C LEU A 330 -0.01 -14.57 3.44
N ASN A 331 -0.09 -13.44 2.73
CA ASN A 331 -0.74 -13.39 1.42
C ASN A 331 0.16 -14.06 0.36
N PRO A 332 -0.25 -15.18 -0.26
CA PRO A 332 0.56 -15.89 -1.25
C PRO A 332 0.83 -15.06 -2.51
N GLU A 333 -0.02 -14.08 -2.87
CA GLU A 333 0.16 -13.21 -4.03
C GLU A 333 1.35 -12.25 -3.86
N THR A 334 1.65 -11.85 -2.61
CA THR A 334 2.76 -10.94 -2.30
C THR A 334 4.10 -11.64 -2.09
N LEU A 335 4.09 -12.98 -2.03
CA LEU A 335 5.26 -13.79 -1.71
C LEU A 335 5.90 -14.29 -3.01
N PRO A 336 7.08 -13.77 -3.43
CA PRO A 336 7.74 -14.23 -4.64
C PRO A 336 8.21 -15.67 -4.47
N ARG A 337 7.63 -16.57 -5.26
CA ARG A 337 8.03 -17.98 -5.29
C ARG A 337 9.20 -18.16 -6.24
N VAL A 338 10.33 -18.56 -5.69
CA VAL A 338 11.58 -18.80 -6.42
C VAL A 338 12.01 -20.23 -6.18
N LEU A 339 12.27 -20.96 -7.26
CA LEU A 339 12.76 -22.32 -7.25
C LEU A 339 14.21 -22.35 -7.74
N ILE A 340 14.95 -23.37 -7.31
CA ILE A 340 16.31 -23.65 -7.81
C ILE A 340 16.19 -24.76 -8.85
N ASN A 341 16.61 -24.49 -10.09
CA ASN A 341 16.62 -25.51 -11.13
C ASN A 341 17.80 -26.47 -10.92
N LYS A 342 17.52 -27.56 -10.20
CA LYS A 342 18.49 -28.63 -9.90
C LYS A 342 18.89 -29.42 -11.16
N ASP A 343 18.00 -29.53 -12.15
CA ASP A 343 18.25 -30.28 -13.39
C ASP A 343 19.21 -29.52 -14.32
N TYR A 344 19.04 -28.20 -14.40
CA TYR A 344 19.98 -27.31 -15.09
C TYR A 344 21.35 -27.32 -14.39
N HIS A 345 21.39 -27.23 -13.06
CA HIS A 345 22.62 -27.38 -12.30
C HIS A 345 23.31 -28.72 -12.59
N ALA A 346 22.59 -29.84 -12.57
CA ALA A 346 23.15 -31.17 -12.85
C ALA A 346 23.73 -31.28 -14.27
N ARG A 347 23.04 -30.72 -15.27
CA ARG A 347 23.51 -30.66 -16.67
C ARG A 347 24.80 -29.84 -16.79
N VAL A 348 24.79 -28.61 -16.30
CA VAL A 348 25.92 -27.66 -16.43
C VAL A 348 27.13 -28.12 -15.60
N ALA A 349 26.92 -28.71 -14.41
CA ALA A 349 27.99 -29.29 -13.60
C ALA A 349 28.66 -30.51 -14.27
N GLY A 350 27.91 -31.27 -15.08
CA GLY A 350 28.45 -32.37 -15.90
C GLY A 350 29.26 -31.90 -17.11
N GLU A 351 28.94 -30.73 -17.66
CA GLU A 351 29.64 -30.15 -18.83
C GLU A 351 30.84 -29.27 -18.44
N ALA A 352 30.84 -28.67 -17.25
CA ALA A 352 31.91 -27.79 -16.76
C ALA A 352 33.25 -28.55 -16.57
N ARG A 353 34.29 -28.12 -17.30
CA ARG A 353 35.61 -28.79 -17.29
C ARG A 353 36.71 -27.93 -16.70
N LYS A 354 36.61 -26.60 -16.72
CA LYS A 354 37.59 -25.70 -16.09
C LYS A 354 37.29 -25.54 -14.60
N LYS A 355 38.33 -25.20 -13.83
CA LYS A 355 38.18 -24.91 -12.40
C LYS A 355 37.27 -23.70 -12.19
N ASP A 356 37.54 -22.62 -12.91
CA ASP A 356 36.85 -21.33 -12.80
C ASP A 356 35.34 -21.46 -13.12
N GLU A 357 34.99 -22.33 -14.08
CA GLU A 357 33.59 -22.66 -14.42
C GLU A 357 32.87 -23.33 -13.25
N LYS A 358 33.52 -24.27 -12.56
CA LYS A 358 32.96 -24.97 -11.39
C LYS A 358 32.85 -24.07 -10.18
N GLU A 359 33.81 -23.17 -9.99
CA GLU A 359 33.82 -22.18 -8.91
C GLU A 359 32.65 -21.21 -9.08
N TYR A 360 32.43 -20.68 -10.30
CA TYR A 360 31.26 -19.85 -10.63
C TYR A 360 29.92 -20.57 -10.43
N ILE A 361 29.77 -21.82 -10.87
CA ILE A 361 28.53 -22.60 -10.68
C ILE A 361 28.25 -22.79 -9.18
N ALA A 362 29.27 -23.08 -8.37
CA ALA A 362 29.13 -23.21 -6.93
C ALA A 362 28.74 -21.88 -6.25
N GLU A 363 29.33 -20.75 -6.67
CA GLU A 363 28.94 -19.41 -6.20
C GLU A 363 27.48 -19.07 -6.54
N GLN A 364 27.03 -19.36 -7.77
CA GLN A 364 25.64 -19.13 -8.18
C GLN A 364 24.66 -20.02 -7.40
N LEU A 365 25.00 -21.29 -7.16
CA LEU A 365 24.21 -22.19 -6.31
C LEU A 365 24.17 -21.70 -4.85
N GLN A 366 25.29 -21.21 -4.31
CA GLN A 366 25.34 -20.65 -2.95
C GLN A 366 24.50 -19.38 -2.84
N SER A 367 24.58 -18.47 -3.82
CA SER A 367 23.74 -17.27 -3.89
C SER A 367 22.25 -17.63 -3.94
N ALA A 368 21.88 -18.60 -4.79
CA ALA A 368 20.51 -19.08 -4.92
C ALA A 368 19.95 -19.67 -3.62
N ASN A 369 20.71 -20.54 -2.95
CA ASN A 369 20.34 -21.11 -1.66
C ASN A 369 20.25 -20.04 -0.55
N TRP A 370 21.17 -19.07 -0.55
CA TRP A 370 21.15 -17.96 0.38
C TRP A 370 19.91 -17.06 0.20
N LEU A 371 19.53 -16.77 -1.05
CA LEU A 371 18.33 -16.01 -1.38
C LEU A 371 17.06 -16.75 -0.92
N MET A 372 16.94 -18.04 -1.25
CA MET A 372 15.80 -18.87 -0.82
C MET A 372 15.69 -18.92 0.71
N LYS A 373 16.80 -19.16 1.42
CA LYS A 373 16.83 -19.16 2.89
C LYS A 373 16.42 -17.80 3.46
N SER A 374 16.89 -16.70 2.86
CA SER A 374 16.58 -15.34 3.30
C SER A 374 15.11 -14.95 3.07
N LEU A 375 14.53 -15.37 1.94
CA LEU A 375 13.09 -15.20 1.65
C LEU A 375 12.21 -15.99 2.63
N HIS A 376 12.57 -17.25 2.90
CA HIS A 376 11.86 -18.07 3.88
C HIS A 376 11.99 -17.53 5.32
N GLN A 377 13.19 -17.07 5.70
CA GLN A 377 13.41 -16.40 6.98
C GLN A 377 12.59 -15.11 7.10
N ARG A 378 12.55 -14.28 6.05
CA ARG A 378 11.68 -13.08 5.99
C ARG A 378 10.20 -13.44 6.22
N ALA A 379 9.68 -14.43 5.50
CA ALA A 379 8.28 -14.85 5.63
C ALA A 379 7.96 -15.37 7.04
N THR A 380 8.81 -16.24 7.59
CA THR A 380 8.63 -16.78 8.96
C THR A 380 8.77 -15.72 10.05
N THR A 381 9.70 -14.76 9.92
CA THR A 381 9.80 -13.62 10.84
C THR A 381 8.57 -12.71 10.76
N ILE A 382 8.09 -12.34 9.56
CA ILE A 382 6.87 -11.54 9.38
C ILE A 382 5.68 -12.23 10.06
N LEU A 383 5.53 -13.55 9.87
CA LEU A 383 4.44 -14.32 10.46
C LEU A 383 4.51 -14.37 12.00
N ARG A 384 5.71 -14.60 12.58
CA ARG A 384 5.92 -14.60 14.05
C ARG A 384 5.58 -13.24 14.65
N VAL A 385 6.12 -12.16 14.09
CA VAL A 385 5.86 -10.78 14.54
C VAL A 385 4.37 -10.45 14.44
N SER A 386 3.73 -10.76 13.31
CA SER A 386 2.30 -10.48 13.10
C SER A 386 1.40 -11.25 14.06
N ARG A 387 1.72 -12.53 14.34
CA ARG A 387 0.97 -13.36 15.29
C ARG A 387 1.03 -12.81 16.72
N GLU A 388 2.21 -12.36 17.17
CA GLU A 388 2.36 -11.80 18.52
C GLU A 388 1.71 -10.41 18.64
N ILE A 389 1.79 -9.55 17.61
CA ILE A 389 0.99 -8.29 17.54
C ILE A 389 -0.50 -8.61 17.71
N VAL A 390 -1.03 -9.56 16.94
CA VAL A 390 -2.45 -9.93 16.97
C VAL A 390 -2.86 -10.50 18.33
N ARG A 391 -2.00 -11.30 18.97
CA ARG A 391 -2.21 -11.84 20.32
C ARG A 391 -2.32 -10.74 21.38
N GLN A 392 -1.38 -9.81 21.41
CA GLN A 392 -1.38 -8.73 22.41
C GLN A 392 -2.51 -7.71 22.16
N GLN A 393 -2.88 -7.51 20.88
CA GLN A 393 -3.94 -6.59 20.45
C GLN A 393 -5.31 -7.25 20.23
N HIS A 394 -5.57 -8.45 20.79
CA HIS A 394 -6.88 -9.13 20.66
C HIS A 394 -8.07 -8.22 21.06
N GLY A 395 -7.89 -7.33 22.04
CA GLY A 395 -8.91 -6.35 22.44
C GLY A 395 -9.30 -5.37 21.32
N PHE A 396 -8.34 -4.92 20.51
CA PHE A 396 -8.58 -4.05 19.36
C PHE A 396 -9.37 -4.77 18.27
N PHE A 397 -8.99 -6.00 17.90
CA PHE A 397 -9.65 -6.71 16.81
C PHE A 397 -11.08 -7.14 17.16
N SER A 398 -11.33 -7.51 18.43
CA SER A 398 -12.65 -7.87 18.93
C SER A 398 -13.58 -6.66 19.15
N LYS A 399 -13.10 -5.59 19.81
CA LYS A 399 -13.96 -4.47 20.27
C LYS A 399 -13.71 -3.13 19.56
N GLY A 400 -12.61 -2.97 18.85
CA GLY A 400 -12.26 -1.77 18.07
C GLY A 400 -11.24 -0.85 18.74
N VAL A 401 -11.02 0.32 18.12
CA VAL A 401 -9.95 1.28 18.43
C VAL A 401 -9.89 1.70 19.90
N GLU A 402 -11.02 1.78 20.58
CA GLU A 402 -11.09 2.15 22.01
C GLU A 402 -10.33 1.16 22.91
N HIS A 403 -10.23 -0.09 22.50
CA HIS A 403 -9.56 -1.17 23.23
C HIS A 403 -8.13 -1.45 22.71
N LEU A 404 -7.56 -0.54 21.91
CA LEU A 404 -6.15 -0.58 21.52
C LEU A 404 -5.25 -0.44 22.75
N ARG A 405 -4.43 -1.45 23.03
CA ARG A 405 -3.41 -1.40 24.08
C ARG A 405 -2.17 -0.70 23.56
N PRO A 406 -1.49 0.15 24.34
CA PRO A 406 -0.18 0.64 23.93
C PRO A 406 0.80 -0.53 23.96
N LEU A 407 1.74 -0.53 23.03
CA LEU A 407 2.66 -1.65 22.81
C LEU A 407 4.01 -1.12 22.33
N VAL A 408 5.09 -1.57 22.96
CA VAL A 408 6.46 -1.14 22.63
C VAL A 408 7.15 -2.20 21.78
N LEU A 409 8.03 -1.78 20.87
CA LEU A 409 8.82 -2.68 20.02
C LEU A 409 9.63 -3.70 20.85
N ARG A 410 10.14 -3.29 22.01
CA ARG A 410 10.87 -4.14 22.96
C ARG A 410 10.02 -5.32 23.47
N ASP A 411 8.75 -5.11 23.79
CA ASP A 411 7.92 -6.15 24.41
C ASP A 411 7.65 -7.32 23.44
N ILE A 412 7.58 -7.02 22.13
CA ILE A 412 7.53 -8.04 21.06
C ILE A 412 8.90 -8.63 20.74
N ALA A 413 9.95 -7.80 20.80
CA ALA A 413 11.32 -8.26 20.61
C ALA A 413 11.72 -9.32 21.65
N GLU A 414 11.40 -9.08 22.93
CA GLU A 414 11.56 -10.04 24.03
C GLU A 414 10.71 -11.30 23.83
N ALA A 415 9.44 -11.17 23.44
CA ALA A 415 8.53 -12.31 23.25
C ALA A 415 8.86 -13.24 22.07
N ILE A 416 9.64 -12.77 21.08
CA ILE A 416 10.04 -13.55 19.89
C ILE A 416 11.54 -13.88 19.91
N GLU A 417 12.26 -13.48 20.97
CA GLU A 417 13.72 -13.66 21.11
C GLU A 417 14.50 -13.02 19.94
N MET A 418 14.10 -11.80 19.55
CA MET A 418 14.71 -11.05 18.45
C MET A 418 15.14 -9.65 18.90
N HIS A 419 16.07 -9.02 18.16
CA HIS A 419 16.45 -7.64 18.43
C HIS A 419 15.35 -6.63 18.01
N GLU A 420 15.15 -5.57 18.80
CA GLU A 420 14.14 -4.51 18.55
C GLU A 420 14.23 -3.92 17.13
N SER A 421 15.45 -3.68 16.65
CA SER A 421 15.70 -3.20 15.29
C SER A 421 15.16 -4.14 14.21
N THR A 422 15.09 -5.45 14.45
CA THR A 422 14.56 -6.41 13.47
C THR A 422 13.04 -6.33 13.43
N VAL A 423 12.37 -6.22 14.59
CA VAL A 423 10.92 -5.98 14.67
C VAL A 423 10.56 -4.67 13.98
N SER A 424 11.26 -3.58 14.28
CA SER A 424 11.05 -2.25 13.67
C SER A 424 11.17 -2.26 12.14
N ARG A 425 12.10 -3.06 11.59
CA ARG A 425 12.28 -3.25 10.14
C ARG A 425 11.13 -4.05 9.52
N VAL A 426 10.70 -5.11 10.20
CA VAL A 426 9.62 -6.01 9.76
C VAL A 426 8.25 -5.33 9.80
N THR A 427 8.01 -4.43 10.74
CA THR A 427 6.69 -3.76 10.88
C THR A 427 6.51 -2.53 10.00
N SER A 428 7.60 -2.04 9.39
CA SER A 428 7.55 -0.88 8.49
C SER A 428 7.16 -1.31 7.08
N ASN A 429 6.25 -0.56 6.44
CA ASN A 429 5.76 -0.85 5.09
C ASN A 429 5.24 -2.31 4.95
N LYS A 430 4.55 -2.83 5.98
CA LYS A 430 3.81 -4.10 5.93
C LYS A 430 2.39 -3.90 6.40
N TYR A 431 1.45 -4.46 5.65
CA TYR A 431 0.03 -4.26 5.87
C TYR A 431 -0.67 -5.57 6.21
N ILE A 432 -1.47 -5.54 7.27
CA ILE A 432 -2.35 -6.62 7.69
C ILE A 432 -3.79 -6.29 7.30
N HIS A 433 -4.41 -7.18 6.54
CA HIS A 433 -5.85 -7.14 6.27
C HIS A 433 -6.61 -7.81 7.40
N THR A 434 -7.65 -7.13 7.89
CA THR A 434 -8.49 -7.59 8.99
C THR A 434 -9.96 -7.32 8.68
N PRO A 435 -10.91 -7.97 9.37
CA PRO A 435 -12.35 -7.72 9.18
C PRO A 435 -12.79 -6.27 9.41
N ARG A 436 -11.94 -5.42 10.00
CA ARG A 436 -12.20 -3.99 10.25
C ARG A 436 -11.48 -3.06 9.25
N GLY A 437 -10.77 -3.60 8.27
CA GLY A 437 -9.96 -2.86 7.30
C GLY A 437 -8.49 -3.30 7.27
N THR A 438 -7.71 -2.67 6.40
CA THR A 438 -6.28 -2.90 6.25
C THR A 438 -5.48 -1.87 7.07
N PHE A 439 -4.54 -2.33 7.89
CA PHE A 439 -3.71 -1.49 8.77
C PHE A 439 -2.22 -1.75 8.53
N GLU A 440 -1.36 -0.73 8.66
CA GLU A 440 0.10 -0.95 8.73
C GLU A 440 0.44 -1.61 10.08
N LEU A 441 1.35 -2.59 10.14
CA LEU A 441 1.76 -3.18 11.43
C LEU A 441 2.32 -2.13 12.40
N LYS A 442 2.97 -1.08 11.88
CA LYS A 442 3.49 0.05 12.65
C LYS A 442 2.42 0.82 13.45
N TYR A 443 1.16 0.79 13.00
CA TYR A 443 0.02 1.45 13.66
C TYR A 443 -0.16 1.01 15.12
N PHE A 444 0.07 -0.26 15.42
CA PHE A 444 -0.14 -0.83 16.77
C PHE A 444 0.90 -0.35 17.80
N PHE A 445 2.02 0.22 17.36
CA PHE A 445 3.10 0.73 18.21
C PHE A 445 2.81 2.18 18.62
N THR A 446 1.78 2.37 19.45
CA THR A 446 1.39 3.70 19.94
C THR A 446 2.07 4.04 21.26
N SER A 447 2.28 5.34 21.50
CA SER A 447 2.76 5.84 22.80
C SER A 447 1.72 5.59 23.89
N SER A 448 2.11 4.96 24.99
CA SER A 448 1.29 4.86 26.19
C SER A 448 1.06 6.22 26.84
N ILE A 449 -0.12 6.37 27.44
CA ILE A 449 -0.48 7.44 28.36
C ILE A 449 -0.85 6.76 29.68
N SER A 450 -0.24 7.23 30.77
CA SER A 450 -0.46 6.68 32.11
C SER A 450 -1.91 6.87 32.56
N GLY A 451 -2.56 5.79 32.95
CA GLY A 451 -3.87 5.85 33.60
C GLY A 451 -3.76 6.21 35.08
N VAL A 452 -4.79 6.89 35.59
CA VAL A 452 -4.94 7.18 37.02
C VAL A 452 -5.15 5.86 37.77
N GLY A 453 -4.31 5.59 38.77
CA GLY A 453 -4.45 4.41 39.64
C GLY A 453 -3.85 3.10 39.11
N GLY A 454 -3.13 3.13 37.98
CA GLY A 454 -2.26 2.02 37.55
C GLY A 454 -2.95 0.75 37.01
N ILE A 455 -4.24 0.83 36.66
CA ILE A 455 -5.03 -0.35 36.23
C ILE A 455 -5.22 -0.43 34.70
N SER A 456 -4.96 0.66 33.95
CA SER A 456 -4.92 0.62 32.47
C SER A 456 -4.03 1.71 31.88
N GLU A 457 -3.06 1.31 31.05
CA GLU A 457 -2.41 2.25 30.13
C GLU A 457 -3.29 2.45 28.89
N HIS A 458 -3.48 3.70 28.49
CA HIS A 458 -4.31 4.03 27.34
C HIS A 458 -3.44 4.46 26.15
N SER A 459 -3.75 3.93 24.98
CA SER A 459 -3.14 4.35 23.72
C SER A 459 -3.53 5.79 23.39
N ALA A 460 -2.58 6.60 22.92
CA ALA A 460 -2.87 7.97 22.45
C ALA A 460 -3.96 8.03 21.37
N GLU A 461 -4.18 6.96 20.63
CA GLU A 461 -5.21 6.84 19.61
C GLU A 461 -6.60 6.48 20.14
N SER A 462 -6.70 5.57 21.11
CA SER A 462 -7.94 5.32 21.87
C SER A 462 -8.47 6.62 22.49
N VAL A 463 -7.55 7.45 23.03
CA VAL A 463 -7.86 8.80 23.53
C VAL A 463 -8.36 9.73 22.41
N ARG A 464 -7.73 9.77 21.24
CA ARG A 464 -8.20 10.59 20.09
C ARG A 464 -9.61 10.18 19.66
N HIS A 465 -9.85 8.88 19.55
CA HIS A 465 -11.17 8.33 19.25
C HIS A 465 -12.18 8.77 20.31
N ARG A 466 -11.87 8.62 21.60
CA ARG A 466 -12.75 9.04 22.71
C ARG A 466 -13.04 10.54 22.69
N ILE A 467 -12.04 11.40 22.46
CA ILE A 467 -12.23 12.85 22.30
C ILE A 467 -13.17 13.15 21.12
N LYS A 468 -13.02 12.44 19.99
CA LYS A 468 -13.91 12.59 18.83
C LYS A 468 -15.33 12.17 19.18
N THR A 469 -15.54 10.98 19.76
CA THR A 469 -16.86 10.50 20.20
C THR A 469 -17.53 11.51 21.14
N LEU A 470 -16.81 12.03 22.14
CA LEU A 470 -17.34 13.04 23.07
C LEU A 470 -17.75 14.36 22.37
N VAL A 471 -17.06 14.77 21.30
CA VAL A 471 -17.39 15.99 20.52
C VAL A 471 -18.54 15.74 19.53
N ASP A 472 -18.63 14.53 18.98
CA ASP A 472 -19.71 14.11 18.09
C ASP A 472 -21.03 13.95 18.88
N GLU A 473 -20.96 13.46 20.12
CA GLU A 473 -22.09 13.33 21.08
C GLU A 473 -22.51 14.66 21.75
N GLU A 474 -21.80 15.78 21.55
CA GLU A 474 -22.13 17.09 22.14
C GLU A 474 -23.51 17.62 21.67
N ASP A 475 -24.43 17.80 22.61
CA ASP A 475 -25.67 18.57 22.43
C ASP A 475 -25.36 20.07 22.23
N PRO A 476 -25.99 20.76 21.23
CA PRO A 476 -25.95 22.21 21.07
C PRO A 476 -26.07 23.04 22.36
N GLY A 477 -26.87 22.58 23.34
CA GLY A 477 -27.01 23.26 24.63
C GLY A 477 -25.81 23.15 25.59
N SER A 478 -24.95 22.14 25.43
CA SER A 478 -23.94 21.75 26.42
C SER A 478 -22.57 21.38 25.83
N ILE A 479 -22.08 22.21 24.92
CA ILE A 479 -20.77 22.03 24.24
C ILE A 479 -19.61 22.03 25.25
N LEU A 480 -18.77 21.00 25.15
CA LEU A 480 -17.68 20.75 26.08
C LEU A 480 -16.51 21.71 25.79
N SER A 481 -16.03 22.37 26.83
CA SER A 481 -14.73 23.05 26.79
C SER A 481 -13.59 22.03 26.79
N ASP A 482 -12.41 22.42 26.31
CA ASP A 482 -11.22 21.54 26.38
C ASP A 482 -10.92 21.11 27.85
N ASP A 483 -11.26 21.93 28.85
CA ASP A 483 -11.17 21.58 30.28
C ASP A 483 -12.28 20.60 30.73
N GLY A 484 -13.48 20.70 30.15
CA GLY A 484 -14.58 19.75 30.38
C GLY A 484 -14.27 18.35 29.82
N ILE A 485 -13.63 18.28 28.65
CA ILE A 485 -13.14 17.02 28.09
C ILE A 485 -12.09 16.39 29.01
N VAL A 486 -11.16 17.18 29.56
CA VAL A 486 -10.18 16.69 30.55
C VAL A 486 -10.86 16.10 31.78
N SER A 487 -11.89 16.76 32.35
CA SER A 487 -12.55 16.25 33.56
C SER A 487 -13.36 14.97 33.32
N ILE A 488 -13.91 14.78 32.11
CA ILE A 488 -14.55 13.54 31.68
C ILE A 488 -13.51 12.42 31.57
N LEU A 489 -12.40 12.66 30.87
CA LEU A 489 -11.33 11.67 30.69
C LEU A 489 -10.67 11.27 32.03
N GLN A 490 -10.43 12.22 32.94
CA GLN A 490 -9.90 11.92 34.27
C GLN A 490 -10.84 11.04 35.10
N ARG A 491 -12.16 11.24 34.99
CA ARG A 491 -13.17 10.37 35.61
C ARG A 491 -13.26 8.99 34.95
N GLU A 492 -12.86 8.87 33.68
CA GLU A 492 -12.70 7.60 32.95
C GLU A 492 -11.33 6.93 33.20
N GLY A 493 -10.48 7.51 34.06
CA GLY A 493 -9.18 6.96 34.45
C GLY A 493 -7.99 7.42 33.59
N ILE A 494 -8.17 8.38 32.70
CA ILE A 494 -7.16 8.85 31.74
C ILE A 494 -6.57 10.20 32.22
N ASP A 495 -5.28 10.24 32.59
CA ASP A 495 -4.64 11.49 33.02
C ASP A 495 -4.01 12.25 31.85
N ILE A 496 -4.63 13.37 31.45
CA ILE A 496 -4.20 14.16 30.29
C ILE A 496 -4.33 15.66 30.57
N ALA A 497 -3.26 16.39 30.27
CA ALA A 497 -3.26 17.86 30.32
C ALA A 497 -4.08 18.48 29.17
N ARG A 498 -4.81 19.56 29.48
CA ARG A 498 -5.61 20.36 28.52
C ARG A 498 -4.88 20.70 27.20
N ARG A 499 -3.57 21.03 27.26
CA ARG A 499 -2.75 21.32 26.07
C ARG A 499 -2.66 20.13 25.11
N THR A 500 -2.62 18.91 25.64
CA THR A 500 -2.58 17.67 24.86
C THR A 500 -3.94 17.40 24.20
N VAL A 501 -5.05 17.63 24.91
CA VAL A 501 -6.41 17.58 24.34
C VAL A 501 -6.56 18.57 23.18
N ALA A 502 -6.13 19.83 23.36
CA ALA A 502 -6.17 20.84 22.31
C ALA A 502 -5.32 20.43 21.08
N LYS A 503 -4.09 19.95 21.29
CA LYS A 503 -3.22 19.44 20.22
C LYS A 503 -3.84 18.26 19.46
N TYR A 504 -4.47 17.31 20.17
CA TYR A 504 -5.15 16.18 19.55
C TYR A 504 -6.40 16.64 18.76
N ARG A 505 -7.18 17.57 19.31
CA ARG A 505 -8.33 18.18 18.64
C ARG A 505 -7.93 18.90 17.35
N GLU A 506 -6.85 19.67 17.38
CA GLU A 506 -6.27 20.34 16.20
C GLU A 506 -5.76 19.34 15.15
N SER A 507 -5.08 18.26 15.56
CA SER A 507 -4.62 17.22 14.64
C SER A 507 -5.77 16.49 13.91
N MET A 508 -6.96 16.45 14.52
CA MET A 508 -8.19 15.92 13.92
C MET A 508 -9.00 16.98 13.15
N LYS A 509 -8.48 18.21 12.97
CA LYS A 509 -9.15 19.36 12.34
C LYS A 509 -10.49 19.75 12.99
N ILE A 510 -10.68 19.44 14.28
CA ILE A 510 -11.92 19.78 15.01
C ILE A 510 -11.85 21.23 15.52
N SER A 511 -12.84 22.04 15.13
CA SER A 511 -12.99 23.45 15.53
C SER A 511 -12.94 23.67 17.05
N SER A 512 -12.53 24.88 17.49
CA SER A 512 -12.54 25.26 18.91
C SER A 512 -13.95 25.29 19.49
N SER A 513 -14.12 25.13 20.81
CA SER A 513 -15.45 25.12 21.45
C SER A 513 -16.26 26.41 21.18
N VAL A 514 -15.59 27.56 21.01
CA VAL A 514 -16.23 28.83 20.63
C VAL A 514 -16.77 28.81 19.20
N GLN A 515 -16.05 28.18 18.27
CA GLN A 515 -16.49 27.99 16.89
C GLN A 515 -17.59 26.93 16.82
N ARG A 516 -17.42 25.76 17.45
CA ARG A 516 -18.46 24.71 17.54
C ARG A 516 -19.78 25.25 18.09
N ARG A 517 -19.73 26.13 19.09
CA ARG A 517 -20.94 26.80 19.63
C ARG A 517 -21.58 27.79 18.66
N ARG A 518 -20.80 28.47 17.82
CA ARG A 518 -21.34 29.30 16.73
C ARG A 518 -21.90 28.47 15.58
N GLU A 519 -21.36 27.28 15.34
CA GLU A 519 -21.81 26.35 14.29
C GLU A 519 -23.09 25.60 14.71
N LYS A 520 -23.13 25.01 15.92
CA LYS A 520 -24.29 24.25 16.42
C LYS A 520 -25.50 25.13 16.75
N ASN A 521 -25.32 26.33 17.33
CA ASN A 521 -26.42 27.29 17.56
C ASN A 521 -26.96 27.96 16.26
N LYS A 522 -26.43 27.58 15.09
CA LYS A 522 -26.94 28.00 13.77
C LYS A 522 -27.53 26.83 12.95
N ARG A 523 -27.51 25.61 13.51
CA ARG A 523 -28.14 24.40 12.93
C ARG A 523 -29.52 24.12 13.55
N ILE A 524 -29.80 24.70 14.71
CA ILE A 524 -31.13 24.97 15.25
C ILE A 524 -31.53 26.36 14.75
#